data_AF-A0A2N6EXK7-F1
#
_entry.id   AF-A0A2N6EXK7-F1
#
_cell.length_a   1.000
_cell.length_b   1.000
_cell.length_c   1.000
_cell.angle_alpha   90.00
_cell.angle_beta   90.00
_cell.angle_gamma   90.00
#
_symmetry.space_group_name_H-M   'P 1'
#
loop_
_entity.id
_entity.type
_entity.pdbx_description
1 polymer ?
#
loop_
_entity_poly.entity_id
_entity_poly.type
_entity_poly.pdbx_seq_one_letter_code
_entity_poly.pdbx_strand_id
1 'polypeptide(L)'
;PVDDEVAEGTEEVTLTVSPAPGYTVGSEASTYLSIADNDTPLPSLSIDGITVVEGDKKNNKVTLVVTLSEASTDPVSVTLTSSNSTAIWGEDYRAFETTVSFAPGETSKEVSVTIHGDKVSESTERFLVVLSNVSNAVIAGDGVAEVTIIDDDGASLVADAKAVEAKDDISHLTDSQLAPIVTEAIDRWENILGADSSLLASLDDINFRIVDFDGLTLGQTSQDTIYIDSDAAGHGWFVDSTPADDVEFVEDGSGKLVASSDSDAYGNMDLLSAVMHELGHVAGFQHDDQGLMDADLTAGERATALVFDDVSGELSDAAVQRTWQNDPLRQVDPSTWHKVGAKWDHEADDEWMVQV
;
A
#
# COMPACT_ATOMS: atom_id res chain seq x y z
N PRO A 1 -27.29 -44.28 25.82
CA PRO A 1 -26.39 -43.13 25.54
C PRO A 1 -24.99 -43.67 25.35
N VAL A 2 -24.26 -43.13 24.37
CA VAL A 2 -22.80 -43.22 24.37
C VAL A 2 -22.35 -41.92 25.01
N ASP A 3 -21.49 -42.01 26.02
CA ASP A 3 -20.91 -40.86 26.68
C ASP A 3 -19.77 -40.35 25.80
N ASP A 4 -19.78 -39.08 25.46
CA ASP A 4 -18.70 -38.41 24.74
C ASP A 4 -18.48 -36.99 25.29
N GLU A 5 -17.93 -36.08 24.50
CA GLU A 5 -17.57 -34.71 24.93
C GLU A 5 -18.27 -33.65 24.05
N VAL A 6 -19.25 -34.06 23.25
CA VAL A 6 -19.94 -33.17 22.30
C VAL A 6 -21.24 -32.69 22.92
N ALA A 7 -21.41 -31.36 23.00
CA ALA A 7 -22.69 -30.78 23.40
C ALA A 7 -23.74 -31.00 22.30
N GLU A 8 -24.71 -31.88 22.56
CA GLU A 8 -25.78 -32.28 21.63
C GLU A 8 -27.17 -31.84 22.12
N GLY A 9 -27.29 -31.42 23.38
CA GLY A 9 -28.56 -31.11 24.02
C GLY A 9 -29.38 -32.36 24.38
N THR A 10 -30.59 -32.17 24.92
CA THR A 10 -31.42 -33.31 25.36
C THR A 10 -31.98 -34.10 24.18
N GLU A 11 -31.72 -35.40 24.17
CA GLU A 11 -32.22 -36.34 23.17
C GLU A 11 -33.35 -37.24 23.72
N GLU A 12 -34.12 -37.85 22.81
CA GLU A 12 -35.19 -38.80 23.18
C GLU A 12 -35.07 -40.12 22.41
N VAL A 13 -35.12 -41.23 23.15
CA VAL A 13 -35.23 -42.58 22.59
C VAL A 13 -36.66 -43.08 22.76
N THR A 14 -37.28 -43.49 21.66
CA THR A 14 -38.61 -44.13 21.70
C THR A 14 -38.48 -45.63 21.90
N LEU A 15 -39.06 -46.15 22.98
CA LEU A 15 -39.16 -47.57 23.28
C LEU A 15 -40.56 -48.06 22.90
N THR A 16 -40.67 -49.07 22.05
CA THR A 16 -41.95 -49.65 21.62
C THR A 16 -42.01 -51.14 21.91
N VAL A 17 -43.13 -51.59 22.47
CA VAL A 17 -43.39 -53.02 22.68
C VAL A 17 -44.19 -53.53 21.49
N SER A 18 -43.60 -54.44 20.73
CA SER A 18 -44.29 -55.11 19.63
C SER A 18 -45.11 -56.31 20.14
N PRO A 19 -46.29 -56.56 19.57
CA PRO A 19 -47.08 -57.73 19.90
C PRO A 19 -46.42 -59.02 19.40
N ALA A 20 -46.61 -60.13 20.12
CA ALA A 20 -46.14 -61.45 19.72
C ALA A 20 -47.13 -62.56 20.13
N PRO A 21 -47.05 -63.78 19.55
CA PRO A 21 -47.91 -64.88 19.95
C PRO A 21 -47.79 -65.19 21.45
N GLY A 22 -48.91 -65.13 22.16
CA GLY A 22 -48.99 -65.41 23.60
C GLY A 22 -49.30 -64.21 24.49
N TYR A 23 -49.32 -62.99 23.97
CA TYR A 23 -49.80 -61.81 24.69
C TYR A 23 -50.34 -60.71 23.75
N THR A 24 -51.16 -59.80 24.31
CA THR A 24 -51.58 -58.57 23.65
C THR A 24 -50.90 -57.38 24.33
N VAL A 25 -50.41 -56.41 23.56
CA VAL A 25 -49.85 -55.16 24.11
C VAL A 25 -51.01 -54.23 24.51
N GLY A 26 -50.91 -53.61 25.69
CA GLY A 26 -51.91 -52.66 26.20
C GLY A 26 -51.86 -51.30 25.51
N SER A 27 -52.68 -50.35 25.98
CA SER A 27 -52.82 -49.01 25.39
C SER A 27 -51.57 -48.13 25.47
N GLU A 28 -50.64 -48.42 26.38
CA GLU A 28 -49.34 -47.73 26.51
C GLU A 28 -48.22 -48.60 25.91
N ALA A 29 -48.30 -48.82 24.59
CA ALA A 29 -47.35 -49.65 23.85
C ALA A 29 -45.99 -48.99 23.60
N SER A 30 -45.83 -47.72 24.00
CA SER A 30 -44.62 -46.95 23.81
C SER A 30 -44.35 -45.99 24.96
N THR A 31 -43.08 -45.69 25.19
CA THR A 31 -42.63 -44.64 26.11
C THR A 31 -41.38 -43.96 25.57
N TYR A 32 -41.02 -42.82 26.16
CA TYR A 32 -39.81 -42.08 25.82
C TYR A 32 -38.81 -42.19 26.97
N LEU A 33 -37.55 -42.38 26.62
CA LEU A 33 -36.41 -42.19 27.51
C LEU A 33 -35.71 -40.90 27.10
N SER A 34 -35.71 -39.90 27.99
CA SER A 34 -34.93 -38.68 27.79
C SER A 34 -33.48 -38.92 28.23
N ILE A 35 -32.55 -38.50 27.39
CA ILE A 35 -31.11 -38.52 27.65
C ILE A 35 -30.71 -37.05 27.77
N ALA A 36 -30.42 -36.60 28.99
CA ALA A 36 -29.90 -35.26 29.21
C ALA A 36 -28.41 -35.23 28.87
N ASP A 37 -28.03 -34.27 28.05
CA ASP A 37 -26.64 -33.94 27.77
C ASP A 37 -25.96 -33.37 29.02
N ASN A 38 -24.71 -33.74 29.21
CA ASN A 38 -23.85 -33.30 30.30
C ASN A 38 -22.62 -32.51 29.83
N ASP A 39 -22.54 -32.21 28.54
CA ASP A 39 -21.46 -31.45 27.94
C ASP A 39 -21.84 -29.97 27.79
N THR A 40 -20.83 -29.10 27.86
CA THR A 40 -21.01 -27.64 27.77
C THR A 40 -20.53 -27.16 26.41
N PRO A 41 -21.31 -26.37 25.65
CA PRO A 41 -20.86 -25.84 24.37
C PRO A 41 -19.61 -24.97 24.57
N LEU A 42 -18.64 -25.13 23.68
CA LEU A 42 -17.42 -24.32 23.70
C LEU A 42 -17.71 -22.90 23.17
N PRO A 43 -17.14 -21.84 23.78
CA PRO A 43 -17.26 -20.49 23.24
C PRO A 43 -16.52 -20.37 21.91
N SER A 44 -16.98 -19.46 21.05
CA SER A 44 -16.21 -19.06 19.87
C SER A 44 -15.18 -18.00 20.24
N LEU A 45 -13.97 -18.12 19.70
CA LEU A 45 -12.85 -17.21 19.92
C LEU A 45 -12.56 -16.40 18.66
N SER A 46 -12.46 -15.08 18.81
CA SER A 46 -12.19 -14.13 17.71
C SER A 46 -11.12 -13.11 18.09
N ILE A 47 -10.55 -12.48 17.09
CA ILE A 47 -9.68 -11.31 17.21
C ILE A 47 -10.10 -10.30 16.14
N ASP A 48 -10.21 -9.04 16.54
CA ASP A 48 -10.55 -7.97 15.60
C ASP A 48 -9.27 -7.36 15.02
N GLY A 49 -9.32 -7.04 13.73
CA GLY A 49 -8.30 -6.21 13.08
C GLY A 49 -8.34 -4.77 13.58
N ILE A 50 -7.24 -4.03 13.37
CA ILE A 50 -7.14 -2.62 13.74
C ILE A 50 -6.50 -1.80 12.62
N THR A 51 -6.74 -0.50 12.67
CA THR A 51 -6.03 0.50 11.87
C THR A 51 -5.34 1.47 12.81
N VAL A 52 -4.06 1.74 12.56
CA VAL A 52 -3.22 2.58 13.41
C VAL A 52 -2.29 3.44 12.58
N VAL A 53 -1.98 4.63 13.09
CA VAL A 53 -0.98 5.53 12.50
C VAL A 53 0.40 5.14 13.02
N GLU A 54 1.41 5.14 12.15
CA GLU A 54 2.75 4.67 12.49
C GLU A 54 3.48 5.57 13.49
N GLY A 55 3.47 6.90 13.29
CA GLY A 55 4.14 7.94 14.07
C GLY A 55 5.67 7.85 14.08
N ASP A 56 6.35 8.95 14.41
CA ASP A 56 7.79 9.09 14.10
C ASP A 56 8.80 8.25 14.92
N LYS A 57 8.32 7.32 15.73
CA LYS A 57 9.14 6.61 16.71
C LYS A 57 9.12 5.13 16.46
N LYS A 58 10.32 4.58 16.32
CA LYS A 58 10.51 3.13 16.41
C LYS A 58 9.97 2.59 17.75
N ASN A 59 9.24 1.49 17.66
CA ASN A 59 8.66 0.72 18.77
C ASN A 59 7.38 1.30 19.40
N ASN A 60 6.51 1.86 18.58
CA ASN A 60 5.17 2.25 19.00
C ASN A 60 4.34 1.02 19.36
N LYS A 61 3.63 1.07 20.49
CA LYS A 61 2.85 -0.05 21.01
C LYS A 61 1.40 0.10 20.65
N VAL A 62 0.83 -0.93 20.04
CA VAL A 62 -0.58 -0.99 19.65
C VAL A 62 -1.23 -2.19 20.32
N THR A 63 -2.54 -2.13 20.57
CA THR A 63 -3.26 -3.14 21.36
C THR A 63 -4.29 -3.85 20.50
N LEU A 64 -4.21 -5.18 20.49
CA LEU A 64 -5.20 -6.08 19.90
C LEU A 64 -6.07 -6.66 21.01
N VAL A 65 -7.33 -6.94 20.70
CA VAL A 65 -8.27 -7.54 21.64
C VAL A 65 -8.72 -8.90 21.13
N VAL A 66 -8.46 -9.94 21.92
CA VAL A 66 -8.94 -11.31 21.69
C VAL A 66 -10.18 -11.51 22.54
N THR A 67 -11.26 -12.03 21.96
CA THR A 67 -12.58 -12.13 22.58
C THR A 67 -13.14 -13.55 22.53
N LEU A 68 -13.89 -13.92 23.57
CA LEU A 68 -14.76 -15.10 23.60
C LEU A 68 -16.22 -14.66 23.49
N SER A 69 -17.05 -15.43 22.77
CA SER A 69 -18.49 -15.19 22.63
C SER A 69 -19.24 -15.26 23.95
N GLU A 70 -18.74 -16.09 24.87
CA GLU A 70 -19.26 -16.27 26.22
C GLU A 70 -18.14 -16.74 27.16
N ALA A 71 -18.42 -16.66 28.46
CA ALA A 71 -17.46 -17.11 29.46
C ALA A 71 -17.36 -18.64 29.49
N SER A 72 -16.14 -19.17 29.43
CA SER A 72 -15.88 -20.59 29.67
C SER A 72 -15.77 -20.91 31.16
N THR A 73 -16.20 -22.11 31.53
CA THR A 73 -15.93 -22.71 32.87
C THR A 73 -14.53 -23.28 32.99
N ASP A 74 -13.88 -23.55 31.85
CA ASP A 74 -12.51 -24.06 31.77
C ASP A 74 -11.54 -22.98 31.28
N PRO A 75 -10.24 -23.07 31.61
CA PRO A 75 -9.24 -22.17 31.04
C PRO A 75 -9.20 -22.32 29.51
N VAL A 76 -9.23 -21.19 28.79
CA VAL A 76 -9.09 -21.16 27.33
C VAL A 76 -7.70 -20.65 26.98
N SER A 77 -7.06 -21.22 25.95
CA SER A 77 -5.78 -20.72 25.45
C SER A 77 -5.75 -20.70 23.93
N VAL A 78 -4.98 -19.76 23.39
CA VAL A 78 -4.75 -19.59 21.95
C VAL A 78 -3.38 -18.97 21.72
N THR A 79 -2.68 -19.39 20.67
CA THR A 79 -1.44 -18.77 20.22
C THR A 79 -1.73 -17.79 19.09
N LEU A 80 -1.19 -16.58 19.20
CA LEU A 80 -1.21 -15.54 18.16
C LEU A 80 0.19 -15.47 17.55
N THR A 81 0.28 -15.52 16.24
CA THR A 81 1.53 -15.38 15.48
C THR A 81 1.35 -14.31 14.40
N SER A 82 2.29 -13.37 14.30
CA SER A 82 2.30 -12.39 13.21
C SER A 82 2.81 -12.97 11.90
N SER A 83 2.30 -12.51 10.77
CA SER A 83 2.78 -12.83 9.42
C SER A 83 2.81 -11.57 8.56
N ASN A 84 3.85 -11.44 7.73
CA ASN A 84 3.96 -10.33 6.79
C ASN A 84 2.76 -10.31 5.82
N SER A 85 2.43 -9.11 5.34
CA SER A 85 1.68 -8.90 4.10
C SER A 85 2.42 -7.84 3.28
N THR A 86 1.98 -6.58 3.30
CA THR A 86 2.77 -5.48 2.71
C THR A 86 3.76 -4.91 3.73
N ALA A 87 3.39 -4.87 5.02
CA ALA A 87 4.35 -4.62 6.09
C ALA A 87 5.22 -5.86 6.32
N ILE A 88 6.52 -5.63 6.49
CA ILE A 88 7.63 -6.55 6.64
C ILE A 88 8.16 -6.51 8.08
N TRP A 89 8.35 -7.71 8.65
CA TRP A 89 9.03 -7.82 9.94
C TRP A 89 10.44 -7.21 9.90
N GLY A 90 10.65 -6.24 10.80
CA GLY A 90 11.95 -5.64 11.11
C GLY A 90 12.06 -4.22 10.57
N GLU A 91 11.23 -3.92 9.58
CA GLU A 91 11.05 -2.61 8.96
C GLU A 91 9.89 -1.92 9.67
N ASP A 92 8.66 -2.44 9.55
CA ASP A 92 7.43 -1.71 9.95
C ASP A 92 6.81 -2.28 11.23
N TYR A 93 7.15 -3.54 11.57
CA TYR A 93 6.73 -4.11 12.84
C TYR A 93 7.70 -5.16 13.38
N ARG A 94 7.59 -5.41 14.69
CA ARG A 94 8.34 -6.47 15.35
C ARG A 94 7.53 -7.76 15.35
N ALA A 95 8.02 -8.79 14.67
CA ALA A 95 7.36 -10.09 14.71
C ALA A 95 7.21 -10.62 16.14
N PHE A 96 6.09 -11.28 16.37
CA PHE A 96 5.75 -11.84 17.66
C PHE A 96 5.03 -13.18 17.52
N GLU A 97 5.22 -14.00 18.55
CA GLU A 97 4.42 -15.17 18.84
C GLU A 97 4.12 -15.15 20.33
N THR A 98 2.84 -15.25 20.71
CA THR A 98 2.45 -15.23 22.12
C THR A 98 1.23 -16.10 22.36
N THR A 99 1.19 -16.79 23.50
CA THR A 99 0.00 -17.50 23.96
C THR A 99 -0.80 -16.61 24.88
N VAL A 100 -2.08 -16.46 24.57
CA VAL A 100 -3.08 -15.78 25.39
C VAL A 100 -3.84 -16.84 26.18
N SER A 101 -4.08 -16.60 27.46
CA SER A 101 -4.84 -17.51 28.32
C SER A 101 -5.94 -16.75 29.05
N PHE A 102 -7.17 -17.24 28.94
CA PHE A 102 -8.34 -16.78 29.66
C PHE A 102 -8.53 -17.67 30.88
N ALA A 103 -8.60 -17.08 32.06
CA ALA A 103 -9.09 -17.77 33.23
C ALA A 103 -10.60 -18.04 33.08
N PRO A 104 -11.14 -19.06 33.77
CA PRO A 104 -12.58 -19.26 33.81
C PRO A 104 -13.34 -17.99 34.16
N GLY A 105 -14.38 -17.67 33.38
CA GLY A 105 -15.16 -16.44 33.54
C GLY A 105 -14.67 -15.22 32.75
N GLU A 106 -13.44 -15.22 32.21
CA GLU A 106 -12.95 -14.12 31.38
C GLU A 106 -13.43 -14.24 29.93
N THR A 107 -13.72 -13.11 29.27
CA THR A 107 -14.19 -13.08 27.88
C THR A 107 -13.37 -12.19 26.96
N SER A 108 -12.38 -11.45 27.48
CA SER A 108 -11.49 -10.61 26.67
C SER A 108 -10.06 -10.58 27.23
N LYS A 109 -9.09 -10.45 26.33
CA LYS A 109 -7.68 -10.21 26.64
C LYS A 109 -7.08 -9.20 25.67
N GLU A 110 -6.29 -8.30 26.23
CA GLU A 110 -5.49 -7.34 25.47
C GLU A 110 -4.10 -7.92 25.19
N VAL A 111 -3.63 -7.72 23.97
CA VAL A 111 -2.29 -8.14 23.51
C VAL A 111 -1.60 -6.93 22.93
N SER A 112 -0.45 -6.56 23.51
CA SER A 112 0.35 -5.46 23.00
C SER A 112 1.32 -5.98 21.93
N VAL A 113 1.26 -5.38 20.75
CA VAL A 113 2.19 -5.61 19.64
C VAL A 113 2.96 -4.32 19.35
N THR A 114 4.05 -4.41 18.60
CA THR A 114 4.98 -3.29 18.37
C THR A 114 5.09 -3.02 16.88
N ILE A 115 4.77 -1.79 16.48
CA ILE A 115 5.03 -1.25 15.16
C ILE A 115 6.26 -0.33 15.22
N HIS A 116 6.86 -0.08 14.07
CA HIS A 116 7.93 0.85 13.87
C HIS A 116 7.37 1.94 12.97
N GLY A 117 7.50 3.19 13.38
CA GLY A 117 7.37 4.28 12.43
C GLY A 117 8.60 5.16 12.43
N ASP A 118 8.71 6.04 11.45
CA ASP A 118 9.84 6.94 11.31
C ASP A 118 9.55 8.31 10.65
N LYS A 119 10.26 8.70 9.60
CA LYS A 119 10.14 10.03 8.97
C LYS A 119 10.13 9.92 7.46
N VAL A 120 10.07 8.70 6.96
CA VAL A 120 10.13 8.37 5.55
C VAL A 120 8.70 8.12 5.14
N SER A 121 8.26 8.78 4.07
CA SER A 121 6.93 8.49 3.57
C SER A 121 6.90 7.11 2.93
N GLU A 122 5.89 6.35 3.33
CA GLU A 122 5.68 4.96 2.98
C GLU A 122 4.23 4.76 2.51
N SER A 123 3.97 3.62 1.90
CA SER A 123 2.59 3.30 1.55
C SER A 123 1.80 2.87 2.79
N THR A 124 0.46 2.90 2.74
CA THR A 124 -0.33 2.23 3.79
C THR A 124 -0.09 0.73 3.73
N GLU A 125 0.43 0.18 4.81
CA GLU A 125 0.87 -1.20 4.89
C GLU A 125 0.05 -2.05 5.84
N ARG A 126 0.20 -3.37 5.72
CA ARG A 126 -0.61 -4.35 6.46
C ARG A 126 0.22 -5.55 6.86
N PHE A 127 -0.03 -6.06 8.06
CA PHE A 127 0.41 -7.40 8.47
C PHE A 127 -0.75 -8.17 9.09
N LEU A 128 -0.61 -9.49 9.15
CA LEU A 128 -1.64 -10.41 9.63
C LEU A 128 -1.29 -10.97 11.00
N VAL A 129 -2.32 -11.28 11.79
CA VAL A 129 -2.23 -11.99 13.06
C VAL A 129 -3.07 -13.25 12.96
N VAL A 130 -2.42 -14.41 13.06
CA VAL A 130 -3.02 -15.72 12.85
C VAL A 130 -3.20 -16.43 14.20
N LEU A 131 -4.42 -16.91 14.45
CA LEU A 131 -4.78 -17.72 15.61
C LEU A 131 -4.45 -19.19 15.37
N SER A 132 -3.80 -19.84 16.33
CA SER A 132 -3.45 -21.26 16.27
C SER A 132 -3.46 -21.91 17.66
N ASN A 133 -3.37 -23.24 17.71
CA ASN A 133 -3.25 -24.02 18.95
C ASN A 133 -4.34 -23.68 19.99
N VAL A 134 -5.58 -23.50 19.55
CA VAL A 134 -6.71 -23.18 20.44
C VAL A 134 -7.08 -24.38 21.31
N SER A 135 -7.43 -24.13 22.58
CA SER A 135 -7.94 -25.14 23.52
C SER A 135 -9.20 -24.64 24.21
N ASN A 136 -10.21 -25.50 24.37
CA ASN A 136 -11.47 -25.20 25.08
C ASN A 136 -12.27 -24.01 24.49
N ALA A 137 -12.06 -23.74 23.20
CA ALA A 137 -12.82 -22.78 22.40
C ALA A 137 -12.72 -23.19 20.92
N VAL A 138 -13.58 -22.62 20.08
CA VAL A 138 -13.55 -22.81 18.62
C VAL A 138 -13.22 -21.48 17.95
N ILE A 139 -12.24 -21.43 17.05
CA ILE A 139 -11.92 -20.21 16.30
C ILE A 139 -13.14 -19.82 15.44
N ALA A 140 -13.57 -18.56 15.55
CA ALA A 140 -14.58 -17.99 14.68
C ALA A 140 -13.94 -17.56 13.35
N GLY A 141 -14.63 -17.83 12.24
CA GLY A 141 -14.17 -17.44 10.91
C GLY A 141 -12.89 -18.18 10.49
N ASP A 142 -11.96 -17.44 9.88
CA ASP A 142 -10.66 -17.96 9.42
C ASP A 142 -9.54 -17.84 10.47
N GLY A 143 -9.80 -17.16 11.60
CA GLY A 143 -8.82 -16.95 12.66
C GLY A 143 -7.72 -15.96 12.29
N VAL A 144 -7.99 -15.03 11.37
CA VAL A 144 -7.02 -14.03 10.93
C VAL A 144 -7.54 -12.63 11.26
N ALA A 145 -6.69 -11.81 11.89
CA ALA A 145 -6.89 -10.36 12.00
C ALA A 145 -5.86 -9.61 11.17
N GLU A 146 -6.30 -8.51 10.55
CA GLU A 146 -5.43 -7.60 9.81
C GLU A 146 -5.09 -6.38 10.68
N VAL A 147 -3.81 -5.99 10.70
CA VAL A 147 -3.36 -4.72 11.27
C VAL A 147 -2.92 -3.84 10.11
N THR A 148 -3.62 -2.72 9.91
CA THR A 148 -3.26 -1.69 8.92
C THR A 148 -2.45 -0.59 9.60
N ILE A 149 -1.27 -0.30 9.05
CA ILE A 149 -0.36 0.78 9.44
C ILE A 149 -0.53 1.90 8.41
N ILE A 150 -0.99 3.07 8.87
CA ILE A 150 -1.15 4.27 8.06
C ILE A 150 0.08 5.14 8.26
N ASP A 151 0.74 5.47 7.14
CA ASP A 151 1.81 6.48 7.09
C ASP A 151 1.26 7.87 7.46
N ASP A 152 1.97 8.55 8.35
CA ASP A 152 1.75 9.95 8.69
C ASP A 152 2.89 10.89 8.29
N ASP A 153 3.89 10.37 7.58
CA ASP A 153 4.92 11.14 6.93
C ASP A 153 4.48 11.61 5.53
N GLY A 154 5.18 12.61 5.02
CA GLY A 154 4.92 13.17 3.70
C GLY A 154 6.14 13.01 2.82
N ALA A 155 5.94 12.52 1.60
CA ALA A 155 7.00 12.40 0.60
C ALA A 155 7.47 13.79 0.22
N SER A 156 8.78 13.98 0.11
CA SER A 156 9.39 15.32 0.06
C SER A 156 10.51 15.38 -0.95
N LEU A 157 10.32 16.22 -1.96
CA LEU A 157 11.38 16.59 -2.90
C LEU A 157 12.37 17.54 -2.24
N VAL A 158 13.68 17.31 -2.40
CA VAL A 158 14.74 18.20 -1.93
C VAL A 158 15.61 18.72 -3.08
N ALA A 159 16.26 19.86 -2.87
CA ALA A 159 17.30 20.36 -3.76
C ALA A 159 18.57 19.50 -3.60
N ASP A 160 19.21 19.13 -4.72
CA ASP A 160 20.51 18.45 -4.67
C ASP A 160 21.51 19.38 -3.93
N ALA A 161 22.09 18.89 -2.84
CA ALA A 161 23.07 19.62 -2.03
C ALA A 161 24.33 20.04 -2.82
N LYS A 162 24.54 19.53 -4.03
CA LYS A 162 25.60 19.97 -4.97
C LYS A 162 25.18 21.12 -5.89
N ALA A 163 23.91 21.49 -5.90
CA ALA A 163 23.42 22.65 -6.64
C ALA A 163 24.09 23.95 -6.16
N VAL A 164 24.12 24.95 -7.03
CA VAL A 164 24.78 26.26 -6.79
C VAL A 164 24.28 26.88 -5.47
N GLU A 165 25.16 27.48 -4.66
CA GLU A 165 24.81 28.06 -3.35
C GLU A 165 23.56 28.95 -3.37
N ALA A 166 22.80 28.90 -2.27
CA ALA A 166 21.61 29.70 -2.07
C ALA A 166 21.87 31.20 -2.32
N LYS A 167 20.89 31.88 -2.93
CA LYS A 167 20.99 33.29 -3.31
C LYS A 167 20.55 34.19 -2.15
N ASP A 168 21.29 35.28 -1.91
CA ASP A 168 21.06 36.20 -0.78
C ASP A 168 19.81 37.11 -0.92
N ASP A 169 19.16 37.16 -2.10
CA ASP A 169 17.99 38.03 -2.38
C ASP A 169 17.04 37.34 -3.38
N ILE A 170 16.06 36.60 -2.85
CA ILE A 170 15.13 35.76 -3.62
C ILE A 170 13.70 36.23 -3.38
N SER A 171 12.92 36.34 -4.46
CA SER A 171 11.49 36.57 -4.35
C SER A 171 10.77 35.30 -3.92
N HIS A 172 9.97 35.39 -2.85
CA HIS A 172 9.09 34.29 -2.46
C HIS A 172 7.99 34.05 -3.50
N LEU A 173 7.67 32.78 -3.70
CA LEU A 173 6.59 32.32 -4.56
C LEU A 173 5.24 32.87 -4.09
N THR A 174 4.36 33.16 -5.06
CA THR A 174 2.99 33.61 -4.79
C THR A 174 1.97 32.66 -5.42
N ASP A 175 0.75 32.63 -4.88
CA ASP A 175 -0.34 31.82 -5.45
C ASP A 175 -0.58 32.14 -6.93
N SER A 176 -0.40 33.41 -7.33
CA SER A 176 -0.59 33.84 -8.72
C SER A 176 0.46 33.29 -9.69
N GLN A 177 1.67 33.00 -9.19
CA GLN A 177 2.74 32.36 -9.94
C GLN A 177 2.58 30.84 -9.95
N LEU A 178 2.10 30.25 -8.84
CA LEU A 178 1.90 28.81 -8.73
C LEU A 178 0.72 28.31 -9.58
N ALA A 179 -0.40 29.03 -9.62
CA ALA A 179 -1.63 28.60 -10.29
C ALA A 179 -1.47 28.15 -11.76
N PRO A 180 -0.79 28.89 -12.67
CA PRO A 180 -0.60 28.43 -14.05
C PRO A 180 0.29 27.19 -14.14
N ILE A 181 1.25 27.03 -13.23
CA ILE A 181 2.13 25.86 -13.19
C ILE A 181 1.37 24.62 -12.74
N VAL A 182 0.51 24.74 -11.72
CA VAL A 182 -0.37 23.65 -11.27
C VAL A 182 -1.28 23.17 -12.40
N THR A 183 -1.85 24.11 -13.18
CA THR A 183 -2.72 23.77 -14.31
C THR A 183 -1.96 22.91 -15.33
N GLU A 184 -0.77 23.33 -15.74
CA GLU A 184 0.05 22.56 -16.67
C GLU A 184 0.49 21.21 -16.08
N ALA A 185 0.88 21.18 -14.81
CA ALA A 185 1.33 19.95 -14.16
C ALA A 185 0.21 18.88 -14.14
N ILE A 186 -1.02 19.31 -13.86
CA ILE A 186 -2.21 18.44 -13.96
C ILE A 186 -2.39 17.99 -15.41
N ASP A 187 -2.38 18.90 -16.39
CA ASP A 187 -2.51 18.54 -17.81
C ASP A 187 -1.45 17.49 -18.24
N ARG A 188 -0.20 17.62 -17.78
CA ARG A 188 0.85 16.63 -18.04
C ARG A 188 0.56 15.28 -17.38
N TRP A 189 0.10 15.26 -16.14
CA TRP A 189 -0.32 14.02 -15.47
C TRP A 189 -1.54 13.37 -16.13
N GLU A 190 -2.53 14.14 -16.58
CA GLU A 190 -3.68 13.60 -17.32
C GLU A 190 -3.23 12.91 -18.61
N ASN A 191 -2.24 13.49 -19.30
CA ASN A 191 -1.65 12.88 -20.49
C ASN A 191 -0.86 11.60 -20.17
N ILE A 192 -0.14 11.56 -19.04
CA ILE A 192 0.63 10.39 -18.59
C ILE A 192 -0.31 9.24 -18.19
N LEU A 193 -1.34 9.53 -17.40
CA LEU A 193 -2.26 8.52 -16.82
C LEU A 193 -3.32 8.04 -17.82
N GLY A 194 -3.62 8.85 -18.85
CA GLY A 194 -4.66 8.55 -19.82
C GLY A 194 -6.05 8.45 -19.19
N ALA A 195 -6.92 7.55 -19.69
CA ALA A 195 -8.32 7.47 -19.27
C ALA A 195 -8.58 6.77 -17.91
N ASP A 196 -7.58 6.65 -17.04
CA ASP A 196 -7.78 6.02 -15.73
C ASP A 196 -8.51 6.95 -14.76
N SER A 197 -9.84 6.86 -14.77
CA SER A 197 -10.72 7.73 -14.02
C SER A 197 -10.55 7.69 -12.50
N SER A 198 -9.84 6.70 -11.96
CA SER A 198 -9.64 6.55 -10.51
C SER A 198 -8.48 7.40 -9.98
N LEU A 199 -7.38 7.48 -10.73
CA LEU A 199 -6.22 8.31 -10.41
C LEU A 199 -6.47 9.77 -10.78
N LEU A 200 -7.20 10.04 -11.87
CA LEU A 200 -7.61 11.41 -12.20
C LEU A 200 -8.50 12.03 -11.12
N ALA A 201 -9.33 11.22 -10.45
CA ALA A 201 -10.18 11.70 -9.37
C ALA A 201 -9.41 12.10 -8.10
N SER A 202 -8.19 11.57 -7.88
CA SER A 202 -7.36 12.02 -6.75
C SER A 202 -6.73 13.40 -7.01
N LEU A 203 -6.64 13.83 -8.27
CA LEU A 203 -6.11 15.15 -8.65
C LEU A 203 -7.15 16.28 -8.55
N ASP A 204 -8.44 15.95 -8.51
CA ASP A 204 -9.55 16.93 -8.49
C ASP A 204 -9.76 17.64 -7.13
N ASP A 205 -9.22 17.10 -6.03
CA ASP A 205 -9.46 17.59 -4.65
C ASP A 205 -8.15 17.81 -3.87
N ILE A 206 -7.12 18.32 -4.55
CA ILE A 206 -5.81 18.64 -3.93
C ILE A 206 -5.74 20.10 -3.52
N ASN A 207 -5.29 20.35 -2.28
CA ASN A 207 -4.96 21.68 -1.79
C ASN A 207 -3.48 22.00 -2.04
N PHE A 208 -3.18 23.20 -2.54
CA PHE A 208 -1.82 23.71 -2.61
C PHE A 208 -1.57 24.75 -1.52
N ARG A 209 -0.40 24.69 -0.87
CA ARG A 209 0.03 25.67 0.12
C ARG A 209 1.48 26.04 -0.10
N ILE A 210 1.76 27.34 -0.14
CA ILE A 210 3.13 27.85 -0.13
C ILE A 210 3.57 27.98 1.32
N VAL A 211 4.69 27.34 1.67
CA VAL A 211 5.29 27.36 3.01
C VAL A 211 6.79 27.62 2.89
N ASP A 212 7.41 28.08 3.96
CA ASP A 212 8.86 28.26 4.02
C ASP A 212 9.45 27.07 4.80
N PHE A 213 10.07 26.13 4.09
CA PHE A 213 10.70 24.96 4.68
C PHE A 213 12.13 25.28 5.14
N ASP A 214 12.55 24.66 6.24
CA ASP A 214 13.96 24.71 6.64
C ASP A 214 14.77 23.73 5.77
N GLY A 215 16.00 24.11 5.40
CA GLY A 215 16.95 23.19 4.77
C GLY A 215 16.83 23.14 3.25
N LEU A 216 16.71 21.93 2.69
CA LEU A 216 16.76 21.69 1.24
C LEU A 216 15.40 21.30 0.64
N THR A 217 14.33 21.23 1.42
CA THR A 217 13.01 20.80 0.92
C THR A 217 12.42 21.80 -0.07
N LEU A 218 11.98 21.29 -1.21
CA LEU A 218 11.34 22.03 -2.30
C LEU A 218 9.83 21.80 -2.34
N GLY A 219 9.41 20.59 -1.98
CA GLY A 219 8.01 20.19 -1.96
C GLY A 219 7.78 19.13 -0.90
N GLN A 220 6.54 19.03 -0.43
CA GLN A 220 6.09 17.90 0.36
C GLN A 220 4.63 17.62 0.10
N THR A 221 4.30 16.35 -0.11
CA THR A 221 2.92 15.86 -0.21
C THR A 221 2.54 15.20 1.09
N SER A 222 1.45 15.67 1.70
CA SER A 222 0.87 15.02 2.87
C SER A 222 -0.64 14.98 2.72
N GLN A 223 -1.18 13.76 2.65
CA GLN A 223 -2.61 13.51 2.45
C GLN A 223 -3.16 14.20 1.18
N ASP A 224 -4.08 15.15 1.35
CA ASP A 224 -4.75 15.90 0.30
C ASP A 224 -4.12 17.29 0.06
N THR A 225 -2.94 17.56 0.63
CA THR A 225 -2.29 18.85 0.55
C THR A 225 -0.85 18.72 0.04
N ILE A 226 -0.56 19.43 -1.04
CA ILE A 226 0.79 19.66 -1.55
C ILE A 226 1.31 20.97 -0.99
N TYR A 227 2.46 20.90 -0.34
CA TYR A 227 3.20 22.03 0.18
C TYR A 227 4.36 22.33 -0.77
N ILE A 228 4.47 23.56 -1.22
CA ILE A 228 5.58 24.01 -2.07
C ILE A 228 6.39 25.03 -1.30
N ASP A 229 7.72 24.87 -1.34
CA ASP A 229 8.62 25.77 -0.66
C ASP A 229 8.54 27.20 -1.23
N SER A 230 8.74 28.20 -0.38
CA SER A 230 8.50 29.59 -0.74
C SER A 230 9.66 30.17 -1.54
N ASP A 231 10.88 29.73 -1.29
CA ASP A 231 12.10 30.29 -1.90
C ASP A 231 12.99 29.24 -2.61
N ALA A 232 12.47 28.01 -2.75
CA ALA A 232 13.11 26.87 -3.37
C ALA A 232 14.41 26.48 -2.65
N ALA A 233 14.35 26.32 -1.33
CA ALA A 233 15.49 26.06 -0.46
C ALA A 233 16.62 27.09 -0.62
N GLY A 234 16.24 28.35 -0.85
CA GLY A 234 17.16 29.43 -1.13
C GLY A 234 17.80 29.38 -2.53
N HIS A 235 17.36 28.53 -3.47
CA HIS A 235 17.87 28.56 -4.86
C HIS A 235 17.04 29.48 -5.76
N GLY A 236 15.79 29.77 -5.38
CA GLY A 236 14.81 30.54 -6.15
C GLY A 236 14.13 29.70 -7.23
N TRP A 237 12.83 29.93 -7.41
CA TRP A 237 12.03 29.25 -8.42
C TRP A 237 12.22 29.86 -9.81
N PHE A 238 12.43 29.00 -10.81
CA PHE A 238 12.07 29.30 -12.19
C PHE A 238 10.57 29.12 -12.33
N VAL A 239 9.87 30.25 -12.46
CA VAL A 239 8.44 30.30 -12.72
C VAL A 239 8.26 30.50 -14.22
N ASP A 240 7.95 29.41 -14.90
CA ASP A 240 7.78 29.41 -16.34
C ASP A 240 6.54 30.22 -16.76
N SER A 241 6.74 31.15 -17.71
CA SER A 241 5.65 31.96 -18.26
C SER A 241 4.87 31.24 -19.35
N THR A 242 5.46 30.19 -19.92
CA THR A 242 4.92 29.35 -20.98
C THR A 242 5.09 27.86 -20.62
N PRO A 243 4.55 27.39 -19.48
CA PRO A 243 4.86 26.06 -18.93
C PRO A 243 4.46 24.87 -19.83
N ALA A 244 3.58 25.11 -20.81
CA ALA A 244 3.20 24.13 -21.83
C ALA A 244 4.27 23.91 -22.92
N ASP A 245 5.31 24.75 -22.95
CA ASP A 245 6.48 24.57 -23.79
C ASP A 245 7.75 24.41 -22.93
N ASP A 246 8.75 23.72 -23.49
CA ASP A 246 10.01 23.42 -22.80
C ASP A 246 11.17 24.18 -23.46
N VAL A 247 10.92 25.39 -23.98
CA VAL A 247 11.88 26.10 -24.86
C VAL A 247 13.12 26.61 -24.12
N GLU A 248 13.05 26.70 -22.79
CA GLU A 248 14.12 27.13 -21.89
C GLU A 248 15.16 26.04 -21.64
N PHE A 249 14.87 24.81 -22.07
CA PHE A 249 15.67 23.65 -21.78
C PHE A 249 16.12 22.91 -23.04
N VAL A 250 17.18 22.13 -22.89
CA VAL A 250 17.74 21.25 -23.91
C VAL A 250 17.99 19.88 -23.28
N GLU A 251 17.69 18.80 -24.01
CA GLU A 251 18.02 17.44 -23.57
C GLU A 251 19.54 17.26 -23.41
N ASP A 252 19.99 16.72 -22.28
CA ASP A 252 21.40 16.48 -21.98
C ASP A 252 21.90 15.09 -22.41
N GLY A 253 21.04 14.29 -23.02
CA GLY A 253 21.32 12.91 -23.44
C GLY A 253 21.17 11.85 -22.34
N SER A 254 20.83 12.25 -21.11
CA SER A 254 20.46 11.34 -20.00
C SER A 254 18.94 11.19 -19.83
N GLY A 255 18.14 11.92 -20.62
CA GLY A 255 16.69 11.99 -20.47
C GLY A 255 16.22 13.15 -19.59
N LYS A 256 17.14 13.93 -19.01
CA LYS A 256 16.86 15.17 -18.30
C LYS A 256 16.90 16.37 -19.25
N LEU A 257 16.03 17.34 -18.98
CA LEU A 257 16.06 18.64 -19.64
C LEU A 257 16.90 19.60 -18.80
N VAL A 258 17.88 20.25 -19.41
CA VAL A 258 18.82 21.16 -18.71
C VAL A 258 18.78 22.54 -19.35
N ALA A 259 18.68 23.56 -18.51
CA ALA A 259 18.65 24.95 -18.91
C ALA A 259 20.00 25.39 -19.48
N SER A 260 19.98 26.09 -20.61
CA SER A 260 21.18 26.73 -21.14
C SER A 260 21.62 27.88 -20.25
N SER A 261 22.91 28.23 -20.22
CA SER A 261 23.44 29.29 -19.34
C SER A 261 22.86 30.70 -19.57
N ASP A 262 22.16 30.90 -20.70
CA ASP A 262 21.50 32.13 -21.10
C ASP A 262 19.97 32.09 -20.90
N SER A 263 19.42 30.96 -20.44
CA SER A 263 18.02 30.79 -20.10
C SER A 263 17.71 31.33 -18.71
N ASP A 264 16.49 31.84 -18.51
CA ASP A 264 16.00 32.29 -17.20
C ASP A 264 15.85 31.12 -16.21
N ALA A 265 15.77 29.87 -16.69
CA ALA A 265 15.77 28.67 -15.86
C ALA A 265 17.15 28.35 -15.28
N TYR A 266 18.24 28.92 -15.82
CA TYR A 266 19.59 28.57 -15.42
C TYR A 266 19.89 28.89 -13.96
N GLY A 267 20.22 27.85 -13.18
CA GLY A 267 20.58 27.98 -11.77
C GLY A 267 19.41 28.34 -10.85
N ASN A 268 18.16 28.18 -11.30
CA ASN A 268 16.94 28.25 -10.50
C ASN A 268 16.31 26.85 -10.43
N MET A 269 15.49 26.56 -9.41
CA MET A 269 14.73 25.30 -9.33
C MET A 269 13.51 25.37 -10.25
N ASP A 270 13.27 24.34 -11.06
CA ASP A 270 12.09 24.32 -11.93
C ASP A 270 10.82 24.02 -11.12
N LEU A 271 9.92 25.02 -11.03
CA LEU A 271 8.70 24.90 -10.25
C LEU A 271 7.73 23.85 -10.84
N LEU A 272 7.72 23.71 -12.18
CA LEU A 272 6.88 22.72 -12.84
C LEU A 272 7.29 21.30 -12.44
N SER A 273 8.59 21.01 -12.40
CA SER A 273 9.13 19.72 -11.95
C SER A 273 8.72 19.42 -10.52
N ALA A 274 8.88 20.37 -9.59
CA ALA A 274 8.51 20.18 -8.20
C ALA A 274 7.00 19.90 -8.05
N VAL A 275 6.15 20.69 -8.71
CA VAL A 275 4.69 20.47 -8.66
C VAL A 275 4.30 19.13 -9.29
N MET A 276 4.91 18.74 -10.42
CA MET A 276 4.66 17.45 -11.04
C MET A 276 5.11 16.28 -10.16
N HIS A 277 6.26 16.39 -9.49
CA HIS A 277 6.76 15.37 -8.56
C HIS A 277 5.76 15.12 -7.42
N GLU A 278 5.33 16.19 -6.75
CA GLU A 278 4.38 16.10 -5.64
C GLU A 278 3.01 15.56 -6.08
N LEU A 279 2.54 15.96 -7.27
CA LEU A 279 1.34 15.36 -7.87
C LEU A 279 1.51 13.85 -8.14
N GLY A 280 2.74 13.40 -8.43
CA GLY A 280 3.06 11.98 -8.55
C GLY A 280 2.79 11.21 -7.27
N HIS A 281 3.16 11.76 -6.11
CA HIS A 281 2.82 11.16 -4.82
C HIS A 281 1.32 11.07 -4.59
N VAL A 282 0.55 12.10 -4.98
CA VAL A 282 -0.92 12.04 -4.91
C VAL A 282 -1.52 11.01 -5.89
N ALA A 283 -0.86 10.79 -7.02
CA ALA A 283 -1.21 9.73 -7.97
C ALA A 283 -0.66 8.33 -7.54
N GLY A 284 -0.03 8.21 -6.38
CA GLY A 284 0.45 6.95 -5.80
C GLY A 284 1.83 6.50 -6.29
N PHE A 285 2.58 7.37 -6.96
CA PHE A 285 3.97 7.10 -7.33
C PHE A 285 4.89 7.38 -6.14
N GLN A 286 5.87 6.50 -5.94
CA GLN A 286 6.89 6.63 -4.91
C GLN A 286 8.16 7.22 -5.52
N HIS A 287 9.08 7.70 -4.67
CA HIS A 287 10.38 8.13 -5.17
C HIS A 287 11.08 7.00 -5.95
N ASP A 288 11.78 7.38 -7.01
CA ASP A 288 12.70 6.51 -7.74
C ASP A 288 14.14 7.05 -7.66
N ASP A 289 15.08 6.40 -8.34
CA ASP A 289 16.46 6.86 -8.40
C ASP A 289 16.78 7.74 -9.62
N GLN A 290 15.78 8.01 -10.50
CA GLN A 290 15.93 8.77 -11.74
C GLN A 290 14.61 9.32 -12.30
N GLY A 291 14.61 10.60 -12.67
CA GLY A 291 13.56 11.19 -13.50
C GLY A 291 12.61 12.05 -12.69
N LEU A 292 11.30 11.96 -12.98
CA LEU A 292 10.29 12.81 -12.35
C LEU A 292 10.10 12.51 -10.85
N MET A 293 10.26 11.25 -10.44
CA MET A 293 10.10 10.86 -9.03
C MET A 293 11.45 10.77 -8.28
N ASP A 294 12.54 11.28 -8.83
CA ASP A 294 13.82 11.39 -8.12
C ASP A 294 13.63 12.27 -6.88
N ALA A 295 14.13 11.81 -5.72
CA ALA A 295 14.02 12.54 -4.46
C ALA A 295 14.82 13.86 -4.46
N ASP A 296 15.78 13.99 -5.38
CA ASP A 296 16.63 15.17 -5.55
C ASP A 296 16.34 15.90 -6.89
N LEU A 297 16.19 17.23 -6.83
CA LEU A 297 16.15 18.09 -8.03
C LEU A 297 17.38 19.00 -8.08
N THR A 298 18.05 19.08 -9.23
CA THR A 298 19.18 19.99 -9.42
C THR A 298 18.72 21.32 -10.03
N ALA A 299 19.32 22.44 -9.59
CA ALA A 299 19.05 23.75 -10.17
C ALA A 299 19.34 23.80 -11.68
N GLY A 300 18.39 24.29 -12.47
CA GLY A 300 18.44 24.33 -13.93
C GLY A 300 18.03 23.03 -14.61
N GLU A 301 17.64 21.99 -13.87
CA GLU A 301 17.03 20.78 -14.43
C GLU A 301 15.50 20.92 -14.46
N ARG A 302 14.89 20.39 -15.52
CA ARG A 302 13.47 20.05 -15.57
C ARG A 302 13.33 18.54 -15.69
N ALA A 303 12.57 17.95 -14.77
CA ALA A 303 12.22 16.54 -14.78
C ALA A 303 10.97 16.34 -15.65
N THR A 304 11.09 15.60 -16.75
CA THR A 304 10.01 15.45 -17.75
C THR A 304 9.60 14.01 -18.05
N ALA A 305 10.26 13.01 -17.46
CA ALA A 305 9.98 11.60 -17.75
C ALA A 305 9.77 10.80 -16.46
N LEU A 306 8.73 9.97 -16.44
CA LEU A 306 8.74 8.75 -15.63
C LEU A 306 9.70 7.79 -16.33
N VAL A 307 10.87 7.54 -15.74
CA VAL A 307 11.79 6.51 -16.24
C VAL A 307 11.25 5.17 -15.75
N PHE A 308 10.49 4.47 -16.58
CA PHE A 308 10.13 3.08 -16.29
C PHE A 308 11.38 2.22 -16.52
N ASP A 309 12.17 1.98 -15.47
CA ASP A 309 13.28 1.04 -15.54
C ASP A 309 12.71 -0.38 -15.78
N ASP A 310 12.98 -0.95 -16.95
CA ASP A 310 12.54 -2.31 -17.35
C ASP A 310 13.38 -3.41 -16.65
N VAL A 311 13.91 -3.15 -15.44
CA VAL A 311 14.94 -4.03 -14.83
C VAL A 311 14.69 -4.41 -13.36
N SER A 312 13.69 -3.89 -12.66
CA SER A 312 13.22 -4.50 -11.40
C SER A 312 11.85 -5.14 -11.61
N GLY A 313 11.85 -6.45 -11.86
CA GLY A 313 10.67 -7.26 -12.15
C GLY A 313 9.68 -7.43 -10.99
N GLU A 314 9.17 -6.34 -10.42
CA GLU A 314 7.93 -6.30 -9.64
C GLU A 314 7.16 -4.99 -9.97
N LEU A 315 6.64 -4.93 -11.19
CA LEU A 315 5.55 -4.00 -11.50
C LEU A 315 4.23 -4.66 -11.07
N SER A 316 3.40 -3.91 -10.35
CA SER A 316 2.02 -4.34 -10.13
C SER A 316 1.32 -4.57 -11.48
N ASP A 317 0.57 -5.67 -11.57
CA ASP A 317 -0.05 -6.22 -12.80
C ASP A 317 -0.91 -5.21 -13.63
N ALA A 318 -1.18 -4.01 -13.12
CA ALA A 318 -1.97 -2.99 -13.81
C ALA A 318 -1.16 -2.13 -14.81
N ALA A 319 0.14 -1.92 -14.60
CA ALA A 319 0.96 -1.02 -15.43
C ALA A 319 1.56 -1.72 -16.67
N VAL A 320 1.92 -3.01 -16.54
CA VAL A 320 2.64 -3.78 -17.57
C VAL A 320 1.81 -4.02 -18.85
N GLN A 321 0.48 -4.03 -18.78
CA GLN A 321 -0.36 -4.32 -19.94
C GLN A 321 -0.61 -3.14 -20.90
N ARG A 322 -0.25 -1.90 -20.56
CA ARG A 322 -0.82 -0.72 -21.27
C ARG A 322 0.16 0.11 -22.10
N THR A 323 1.48 0.00 -21.94
CA THR A 323 2.46 0.78 -22.72
C THR A 323 2.80 0.19 -24.10
N TRP A 324 2.40 -1.05 -24.40
CA TRP A 324 2.67 -1.70 -25.70
C TRP A 324 1.72 -1.32 -26.84
N GLN A 325 0.67 -0.50 -26.60
CA GLN A 325 -0.35 -0.19 -27.62
C GLN A 325 -0.14 1.14 -28.37
N ASN A 326 0.79 2.01 -27.95
CA ASN A 326 0.93 3.36 -28.51
C ASN A 326 2.27 3.67 -29.21
N ASP A 327 3.07 2.65 -29.56
CA ASP A 327 4.31 2.85 -30.35
C ASP A 327 4.00 3.25 -31.81
N PRO A 328 4.42 4.45 -32.28
CA PRO A 328 4.21 4.92 -33.65
C PRO A 328 4.97 4.13 -34.73
N LEU A 329 5.92 3.25 -34.38
CA LEU A 329 6.78 2.53 -35.33
C LEU A 329 6.16 1.25 -35.94
N ARG A 330 4.87 0.97 -35.71
CA ARG A 330 4.18 -0.20 -36.28
C ARG A 330 3.19 0.08 -37.42
N GLN A 331 3.30 1.20 -38.11
CA GLN A 331 2.61 1.42 -39.40
C GLN A 331 3.44 0.93 -40.63
N VAL A 332 4.16 -0.18 -40.52
CA VAL A 332 4.87 -0.78 -41.66
C VAL A 332 4.34 -2.18 -41.94
N ASP A 333 3.93 -2.40 -43.18
CA ASP A 333 3.32 -3.64 -43.67
C ASP A 333 4.20 -4.88 -43.34
N PRO A 334 3.67 -5.86 -42.58
CA PRO A 334 4.36 -7.12 -42.24
C PRO A 334 4.84 -7.94 -43.44
N SER A 335 4.39 -7.64 -44.66
CA SER A 335 4.82 -8.31 -45.89
C SER A 335 6.27 -8.01 -46.31
N THR A 336 6.94 -7.06 -45.67
CA THR A 336 8.29 -6.59 -46.04
C THR A 336 9.45 -7.31 -45.32
N TRP A 337 9.17 -8.24 -44.41
CA TRP A 337 10.17 -8.91 -43.60
C TRP A 337 10.66 -10.22 -44.26
N HIS A 338 11.98 -10.43 -44.35
CA HIS A 338 12.59 -11.68 -44.85
C HIS A 338 13.50 -12.34 -43.80
N LYS A 339 13.42 -13.68 -43.69
CA LYS A 339 14.09 -14.51 -42.66
C LYS A 339 15.54 -14.86 -43.07
N VAL A 340 16.52 -14.57 -42.21
CA VAL A 340 17.95 -14.90 -42.44
C VAL A 340 18.53 -15.74 -41.28
N GLY A 341 18.55 -17.06 -41.45
CA GLY A 341 19.56 -18.02 -40.96
C GLY A 341 19.88 -18.17 -39.45
N ALA A 342 19.91 -19.42 -38.98
CA ALA A 342 20.22 -19.86 -37.61
C ALA A 342 21.66 -20.39 -37.42
N LYS A 343 22.22 -20.37 -36.18
CA LYS A 343 22.83 -21.56 -35.51
C LYS A 343 23.51 -21.37 -34.12
N TRP A 344 23.37 -22.43 -33.30
CA TRP A 344 24.30 -23.12 -32.33
C TRP A 344 24.91 -22.25 -31.20
N ASP A 345 24.60 -22.41 -29.90
CA ASP A 345 24.52 -23.61 -29.05
C ASP A 345 23.39 -23.55 -27.97
N HIS A 346 23.42 -24.46 -26.97
CA HIS A 346 22.32 -24.87 -26.09
C HIS A 346 21.85 -23.80 -25.09
N GLU A 347 20.65 -23.23 -25.29
CA GLU A 347 19.50 -23.15 -24.36
C GLU A 347 18.53 -22.01 -24.79
N ALA A 348 17.32 -22.40 -25.23
CA ALA A 348 16.10 -21.61 -25.51
C ALA A 348 16.15 -20.45 -26.56
N ASP A 349 15.03 -20.29 -27.27
CA ASP A 349 14.93 -19.63 -28.59
C ASP A 349 14.61 -18.12 -28.52
N ASP A 350 15.58 -17.25 -28.83
CA ASP A 350 15.34 -15.84 -29.19
C ASP A 350 15.62 -15.59 -30.69
N GLU A 351 14.55 -15.35 -31.47
CA GLU A 351 14.64 -14.91 -32.88
C GLU A 351 14.76 -13.38 -32.96
N TRP A 352 15.85 -12.85 -33.52
CA TRP A 352 16.04 -11.41 -33.80
C TRP A 352 15.82 -11.12 -35.29
N MET A 353 15.18 -9.99 -35.60
CA MET A 353 15.00 -9.45 -36.95
C MET A 353 15.78 -8.13 -37.09
N VAL A 354 16.52 -7.94 -38.19
CA VAL A 354 17.25 -6.69 -38.48
C VAL A 354 16.73 -6.09 -39.78
N GLN A 355 16.46 -4.78 -39.77
CA GLN A 355 16.03 -3.98 -40.92
C GLN A 355 17.23 -3.65 -41.83
N VAL A 356 17.06 -3.73 -43.15
CA VAL A 356 17.94 -3.08 -44.14
C VAL A 356 17.18 -1.96 -44.81
#